data_AF-A0A6C0H677-F1
#
_entry.id   AF-A0A6C0H677-F1
#
_cell.length_a   1.000
_cell.length_b   1.000
_cell.length_c   1.000
_cell.angle_alpha   90.00
_cell.angle_beta   90.00
_cell.angle_gamma   90.00
#
_symmetry.space_group_name_H-M   'P 1'
#
loop_
_entity.id
_entity.type
_entity.pdbx_description
1 polymer ?
#
loop_
_entity_poly.entity_id
_entity_poly.type
_entity_poly.pdbx_seq_one_letter_code
_entity_poly.pdbx_strand_id
1 'polypeptide(L)'
;MDDSNSVTGKIILTQNEINQIERYLYDSYYHNYNYDPFILNRTYFNINFKFCITCGINKKFNLYYLYNNRYNILKSFDNVKMLFDDINNFENLFVFYNDEIMIKKQYEDYVYYLHYKDFSDKNANDVKDIIKRLNNT
;
A
#
# COMPACT_ATOMS: atom_id res chain seq x y z
N MET A 1 -1.80 -13.92 -35.84
CA MET A 1 -2.56 -15.03 -35.23
C MET A 1 -2.45 -14.87 -33.73
N ASP A 2 -3.61 -14.89 -33.08
CA ASP A 2 -3.94 -14.78 -31.66
C ASP A 2 -3.61 -13.49 -30.90
N ASP A 3 -4.60 -12.60 -30.95
CA ASP A 3 -5.04 -11.78 -29.82
C ASP A 3 -5.37 -12.69 -28.62
N SER A 4 -4.55 -12.65 -27.58
CA SER A 4 -5.01 -12.72 -26.17
C SER A 4 -3.81 -12.70 -25.23
N ASN A 5 -3.64 -11.59 -24.51
CA ASN A 5 -3.27 -11.61 -23.08
C ASN A 5 -3.34 -10.21 -22.46
N SER A 6 -4.33 -9.38 -22.85
CA SER A 6 -4.74 -8.27 -22.01
C SER A 6 -5.68 -8.80 -20.92
N VAL A 7 -5.14 -9.42 -19.87
CA VAL A 7 -5.91 -9.54 -18.63
C VAL A 7 -5.83 -8.20 -17.89
N THR A 8 -6.38 -7.15 -18.51
CA THR A 8 -6.63 -5.84 -17.92
C THR A 8 -8.11 -5.71 -17.52
N GLY A 9 -8.74 -6.80 -17.09
CA GLY A 9 -10.11 -6.77 -16.58
C GLY A 9 -10.12 -6.36 -15.11
N LYS A 10 -10.90 -5.34 -14.72
CA LYS A 10 -11.13 -5.04 -13.30
C LYS A 10 -11.67 -6.29 -12.60
N ILE A 11 -11.21 -6.54 -11.38
CA ILE A 11 -11.75 -7.56 -10.51
C ILE A 11 -13.09 -7.05 -9.99
N ILE A 12 -14.18 -7.69 -10.41
CA ILE A 12 -15.53 -7.37 -9.97
C ILE A 12 -16.03 -8.58 -9.19
N LEU A 13 -16.25 -8.40 -7.89
CA LEU A 13 -16.74 -9.44 -7.00
C LEU A 13 -18.20 -9.19 -6.66
N THR A 14 -18.98 -10.26 -6.62
CA THR A 14 -20.32 -10.27 -6.03
C THR A 14 -20.23 -10.17 -4.50
N GLN A 15 -21.32 -9.76 -3.85
CA GLN A 15 -21.38 -9.72 -2.39
C GLN A 15 -21.15 -11.11 -1.76
N ASN A 16 -21.60 -12.18 -2.42
CA ASN A 16 -21.39 -13.53 -1.93
C ASN A 16 -19.89 -13.91 -1.96
N GLU A 17 -19.18 -13.59 -3.03
CA GLU A 17 -17.73 -13.84 -3.13
C GLU A 17 -16.95 -13.02 -2.10
N ILE A 18 -17.32 -11.75 -1.88
CA ILE A 18 -16.75 -10.91 -0.82
C ILE A 18 -16.91 -11.61 0.54
N ASN A 19 -18.14 -12.03 0.88
CA ASN A 19 -18.42 -12.69 2.16
C ASN A 19 -17.63 -14.00 2.33
N GLN A 20 -17.47 -14.77 1.24
CA GLN A 20 -16.71 -16.03 1.26
C GLN A 20 -15.21 -15.78 1.47
N ILE A 21 -14.64 -14.78 0.79
CA ILE A 21 -13.23 -14.40 0.95
C ILE A 21 -12.98 -13.87 2.36
N GLU A 22 -13.85 -12.99 2.88
CA GLU A 22 -13.74 -12.47 4.24
C GLU A 22 -13.75 -13.61 5.25
N ARG A 23 -14.71 -14.53 5.15
CA ARG A 23 -14.80 -15.71 6.02
C ARG A 23 -13.55 -16.58 5.94
N TYR A 24 -13.05 -16.87 4.73
CA TYR A 24 -11.81 -17.62 4.54
C TYR A 24 -10.63 -16.99 5.28
N LEU A 25 -10.46 -15.67 5.14
CA LEU A 25 -9.38 -14.91 5.77
C LEU A 25 -9.54 -14.86 7.30
N TYR A 26 -10.76 -14.71 7.80
CA TYR A 26 -11.05 -14.78 9.24
C TYR A 26 -10.72 -16.16 9.82
N ASP A 27 -11.22 -17.22 9.18
CA ASP A 27 -11.04 -18.58 9.65
C ASP A 27 -9.56 -18.98 9.62
N SER A 28 -8.82 -18.57 8.58
CA SER A 28 -7.36 -18.73 8.49
C SER A 28 -6.63 -18.09 9.68
N TYR A 29 -7.01 -16.87 10.06
CA TYR A 29 -6.31 -16.12 11.12
C TYR A 29 -6.69 -16.57 12.53
N TYR A 30 -7.98 -16.76 12.81
CA TYR A 30 -8.47 -16.98 14.18
C TYR A 30 -8.54 -18.44 14.59
N HIS A 31 -8.70 -19.36 13.65
CA HIS A 31 -8.92 -20.76 13.95
C HIS A 31 -7.69 -21.63 13.68
N ASN A 32 -6.56 -21.00 13.35
CA ASN A 32 -5.27 -21.65 13.13
C ASN A 32 -5.38 -22.85 12.17
N TYR A 33 -6.28 -22.75 11.19
CA TYR A 33 -6.40 -23.73 10.13
C TYR A 33 -5.21 -23.58 9.19
N ASN A 34 -4.63 -24.70 8.76
CA ASN A 34 -3.59 -24.75 7.73
C ASN A 34 -4.20 -24.49 6.34
N TYR A 35 -4.81 -23.32 6.16
CA TYR A 35 -5.28 -22.84 4.88
C TYR A 35 -4.12 -22.28 4.07
N ASP A 36 -4.18 -22.46 2.76
CA ASP A 36 -3.22 -21.85 1.85
C ASP A 36 -3.32 -20.32 1.95
N PRO A 37 -2.20 -19.60 1.81
CA PRO A 37 -2.23 -18.14 1.83
C PRO A 37 -3.10 -17.61 0.68
N PHE A 38 -3.92 -16.60 0.95
CA PHE A 38 -4.69 -15.94 -0.10
C PHE A 38 -3.76 -15.08 -0.96
N ILE A 39 -3.40 -15.61 -2.13
CA ILE A 39 -2.45 -14.99 -3.05
C ILE A 39 -3.15 -14.67 -4.37
N LEU A 40 -2.89 -13.48 -4.88
CA LEU A 40 -3.42 -13.00 -6.15
C LEU A 40 -2.30 -12.40 -7.00
N ASN A 41 -2.29 -12.70 -8.29
CA ASN A 41 -1.41 -12.03 -9.25
C ASN A 41 -2.19 -10.97 -10.02
N ARG A 42 -1.58 -9.81 -10.23
CA ARG A 42 -2.16 -8.73 -11.02
C ARG A 42 -1.12 -8.08 -11.91
N THR A 43 -1.48 -7.81 -13.15
CA THR A 43 -0.59 -7.12 -14.09
C THR A 43 -0.99 -5.65 -14.19
N TYR A 44 -0.02 -4.75 -13.99
CA TYR A 44 -0.16 -3.33 -14.35
C TYR A 44 0.97 -2.98 -15.29
N PHE A 45 0.67 -2.31 -16.41
CA PHE A 45 1.68 -1.86 -17.39
C PHE A 45 2.67 -2.97 -17.80
N ASN A 46 2.18 -4.19 -18.05
CA ASN A 46 2.96 -5.40 -18.37
C ASN A 46 3.93 -5.88 -17.27
N ILE A 47 3.78 -5.39 -16.04
CA ILE A 47 4.53 -5.83 -14.86
C ILE A 47 3.60 -6.65 -13.98
N ASN A 48 4.03 -7.84 -13.59
CA ASN A 48 3.26 -8.75 -12.75
C ASN A 48 3.57 -8.50 -11.27
N PHE A 49 2.52 -8.22 -10.51
CA PHE A 49 2.55 -8.01 -9.07
C PHE A 49 1.91 -9.20 -8.39
N LYS A 50 2.56 -9.69 -7.33
CA LYS A 50 2.01 -10.75 -6.49
C LYS A 50 1.58 -10.16 -5.16
N PHE A 51 0.28 -10.22 -4.91
CA PHE A 51 -0.35 -9.77 -3.69
C PHE A 51 -0.61 -10.94 -2.74
N CYS A 52 -0.49 -10.67 -1.45
CA CYS A 52 -0.97 -11.55 -0.38
C CYS A 52 -1.96 -10.77 0.46
N ILE A 53 -3.07 -11.40 0.81
CA ILE A 53 -4.11 -10.81 1.64
C ILE A 53 -4.22 -11.64 2.92
N THR A 54 -4.22 -10.97 4.06
CA THR A 54 -4.44 -11.62 5.35
C THR A 54 -5.51 -10.89 6.14
N CYS A 55 -6.18 -11.59 7.05
CA CYS A 55 -6.86 -10.93 8.16
C CYS A 55 -5.83 -10.57 9.25
N GLY A 56 -6.09 -9.52 10.02
CA GLY A 56 -5.27 -9.07 11.12
C GLY A 56 -6.09 -8.71 12.35
N ILE A 57 -5.41 -8.13 13.34
CA ILE A 57 -6.01 -7.65 14.59
C ILE A 57 -7.14 -6.66 14.26
N ASN A 58 -8.23 -6.69 15.05
CA ASN A 58 -9.43 -5.88 14.86
C ASN A 58 -10.19 -6.15 13.55
N LYS A 59 -10.07 -7.37 13.02
CA LYS A 59 -10.85 -7.78 11.85
C LYS A 59 -10.59 -6.94 10.60
N LYS A 60 -9.38 -6.39 10.49
CA LYS A 60 -8.94 -5.65 9.29
C LYS A 60 -8.27 -6.59 8.30
N PHE A 61 -8.36 -6.25 7.02
CA PHE A 61 -7.71 -6.98 5.93
C PHE A 61 -6.45 -6.26 5.49
N ASN A 62 -5.32 -6.93 5.55
CA ASN A 62 -4.03 -6.38 5.19
C ASN A 62 -3.65 -6.82 3.78
N LEU A 63 -3.31 -5.86 2.93
CA LEU A 63 -2.77 -6.10 1.61
C LEU A 63 -1.26 -5.98 1.63
N TYR A 64 -0.59 -7.04 1.19
CA TYR A 64 0.85 -7.10 1.04
C TYR A 64 1.23 -7.24 -0.42
N TYR A 65 2.33 -6.62 -0.81
CA TYR A 65 2.99 -6.81 -2.09
C TYR A 65 4.30 -7.58 -1.90
N LEU A 66 4.47 -8.67 -2.64
CA LEU A 66 5.72 -9.44 -2.66
C LEU A 66 6.71 -8.80 -3.63
N TYR A 67 7.79 -8.24 -3.07
CA TYR A 67 8.91 -7.69 -3.83
C TYR A 67 10.22 -8.23 -3.26
N ASN A 68 11.11 -8.75 -4.12
CA ASN A 68 12.40 -9.33 -3.71
C ASN A 68 12.28 -10.34 -2.55
N ASN A 69 11.33 -11.27 -2.65
CA ASN A 69 11.03 -12.30 -1.64
C ASN A 69 10.63 -11.74 -0.25
N ARG A 70 10.20 -10.48 -0.18
CA ARG A 70 9.71 -9.84 1.05
C ARG A 70 8.29 -9.33 0.86
N TYR A 71 7.44 -9.61 1.84
CA TYR A 71 6.10 -9.05 1.91
C TYR A 71 6.15 -7.65 2.51
N ASN A 72 5.82 -6.65 1.70
CA ASN A 72 5.72 -5.26 2.13
C ASN A 72 4.24 -4.92 2.34
N ILE A 73 3.91 -4.37 3.51
CA ILE A 73 2.54 -3.92 3.79
C ILE A 73 2.24 -2.71 2.90
N LEU A 74 1.17 -2.79 2.12
CA LEU A 74 0.66 -1.66 1.36
C LEU A 74 -0.33 -0.85 2.20
N LYS A 75 -1.39 -1.51 2.66
CA LYS A 75 -2.52 -0.86 3.34
C LYS A 75 -3.39 -1.88 4.09
N SER A 76 -4.08 -1.40 5.12
CA SER A 76 -5.11 -2.15 5.85
C SER A 76 -6.50 -1.60 5.53
N PHE A 77 -7.48 -2.50 5.43
CA PHE A 77 -8.83 -2.21 4.98
C PHE A 77 -9.87 -2.75 5.97
N ASP A 78 -11.02 -2.09 6.07
CA ASP A 78 -12.11 -2.53 6.95
C ASP A 78 -12.95 -3.65 6.33
N ASN A 79 -12.90 -3.81 5.01
CA ASN A 79 -13.58 -4.90 4.29
C ASN A 79 -12.83 -5.25 3.00
N VAL A 80 -13.11 -6.44 2.48
CA VAL A 80 -12.45 -6.98 1.27
C VAL A 80 -12.83 -6.18 0.02
N LYS A 81 -14.04 -5.60 -0.05
CA LYS A 81 -14.45 -4.79 -1.19
C LYS A 81 -13.51 -3.60 -1.42
N MET A 82 -13.25 -2.81 -0.38
CA MET A 82 -12.33 -1.67 -0.45
C MET A 82 -10.91 -2.09 -0.85
N LEU A 83 -10.47 -3.26 -0.41
CA LEU A 83 -9.17 -3.81 -0.78
C LEU A 83 -9.10 -4.08 -2.29
N PHE A 84 -10.11 -4.76 -2.85
CA PHE A 84 -10.16 -5.05 -4.28
C PHE A 84 -10.41 -3.80 -5.13
N ASP A 85 -11.14 -2.81 -4.62
CA ASP A 85 -11.28 -1.49 -5.24
C ASP A 85 -9.89 -0.81 -5.39
N ASP A 86 -9.02 -0.90 -4.39
CA ASP A 86 -7.64 -0.40 -4.46
C ASP A 86 -6.74 -1.26 -5.37
N ILE A 87 -6.86 -2.60 -5.36
CA ILE A 87 -6.15 -3.46 -6.33
C ILE A 87 -6.57 -3.14 -7.76
N ASN A 88 -7.80 -2.72 -8.02
CA ASN A 88 -8.22 -2.35 -9.36
C ASN A 88 -7.57 -1.07 -9.89
N ASN A 89 -6.99 -0.24 -9.02
CA ASN A 89 -6.38 1.03 -9.40
C ASN A 89 -4.91 1.09 -8.92
N PHE A 90 -3.97 0.98 -9.87
CA PHE A 90 -2.54 1.06 -9.59
C PHE A 90 -2.18 2.28 -8.73
N GLU A 91 -2.74 3.45 -9.06
CA GLU A 91 -2.45 4.73 -8.38
C GLU A 91 -2.97 4.80 -6.94
N ASN A 92 -3.76 3.84 -6.49
CA ASN A 92 -4.16 3.73 -5.09
C ASN A 92 -3.09 3.05 -4.24
N LEU A 93 -2.22 2.24 -4.86
CA LEU A 93 -1.23 1.41 -4.16
C LEU A 93 0.21 1.85 -4.44
N PHE A 94 0.46 2.35 -5.65
CA PHE A 94 1.78 2.64 -6.16
C PHE A 94 1.83 4.00 -6.86
N VAL A 95 3.05 4.51 -7.03
CA VAL A 95 3.37 5.68 -7.84
C VAL A 95 4.63 5.39 -8.67
N PHE A 96 4.75 6.04 -9.82
CA PHE A 96 6.01 6.11 -10.55
C PHE A 96 6.81 7.31 -10.05
N TYR A 97 8.04 7.08 -9.58
CA TYR A 97 8.95 8.12 -9.11
C TYR A 97 10.37 7.80 -9.58
N ASN A 98 11.00 8.72 -10.31
CA ASN A 98 12.33 8.54 -10.92
C ASN A 98 12.49 7.22 -11.69
N ASP A 99 11.54 6.94 -12.59
CA ASP A 99 11.48 5.71 -13.41
C ASP A 99 11.35 4.38 -12.61
N GLU A 100 11.13 4.45 -11.30
CA GLU A 100 10.89 3.30 -10.44
C GLU A 100 9.45 3.27 -9.92
N ILE A 101 8.97 2.07 -9.59
CA ILE A 101 7.68 1.87 -8.93
C ILE A 101 7.90 1.90 -7.42
N MET A 102 7.25 2.85 -6.76
CA MET A 102 7.30 3.02 -5.31
C MET A 102 5.94 2.75 -4.69
N ILE A 103 5.92 2.20 -3.46
CA ILE A 103 4.68 2.09 -2.68
C ILE A 103 4.20 3.50 -2.37
N LYS A 104 2.93 3.80 -2.68
CA LYS A 104 2.38 5.15 -2.55
C LYS A 104 2.55 5.73 -1.14
N LYS A 105 2.29 4.93 -0.10
CA LYS A 105 2.48 5.34 1.29
C LYS A 105 3.93 5.77 1.58
N GLN A 106 4.91 5.03 1.07
CA GLN A 106 6.33 5.37 1.26
C GLN A 106 6.68 6.67 0.55
N TYR A 107 6.11 6.91 -0.64
CA TYR A 107 6.28 8.17 -1.36
C TYR A 107 5.65 9.35 -0.61
N GLU A 108 4.44 9.18 -0.07
CA GLU A 108 3.76 10.19 0.74
C GLU A 108 4.56 10.54 2.00
N ASP A 109 5.07 9.53 2.71
CA ASP A 109 5.93 9.70 3.89
C ASP A 109 7.24 10.43 3.52
N TYR A 110 7.82 10.13 2.35
CA TYR A 110 9.02 10.80 1.83
C TYR A 110 8.76 12.28 1.51
N VAL A 111 7.69 12.59 0.78
CA VAL A 111 7.30 13.97 0.45
C VAL A 111 7.01 14.78 1.71
N TYR A 112 6.30 14.19 2.68
CA TYR A 112 6.05 14.81 3.98
C TYR A 112 7.35 15.16 4.70
N TYR A 113 8.32 14.23 4.73
CA TYR A 113 9.62 14.46 5.36
C TYR A 113 10.40 15.62 4.70
N LEU A 114 10.39 15.72 3.37
CA LEU A 114 11.03 16.83 2.67
C LEU A 114 10.44 18.19 3.09
N HIS A 115 9.12 18.31 3.11
CA HIS A 115 8.46 19.55 3.53
C HIS A 115 8.69 19.87 5.02
N TYR A 116 8.70 18.84 5.89
CA TYR A 116 9.00 19.03 7.30
C TYR A 116 10.44 19.52 7.51
N LYS A 117 11.40 18.99 6.74
CA LYS A 117 12.79 19.42 6.78
C LYS A 117 12.93 20.90 6.42
N ASP A 118 12.27 21.36 5.35
CA ASP A 118 12.30 22.77 4.95
C ASP A 118 11.77 23.68 6.07
N PHE A 119 10.68 23.28 6.73
CA PHE A 119 10.11 24.01 7.86
C PHE A 119 11.03 24.02 9.08
N SER A 120 11.63 22.88 9.42
CA SER A 120 12.60 22.74 10.51
C SER A 120 13.83 23.62 10.27
N ASP A 121 14.39 23.60 9.06
CA ASP A 121 15.57 24.38 8.69
C ASP A 121 15.28 25.88 8.77
N LYS A 122 14.09 26.32 8.33
CA LYS A 122 13.63 27.70 8.49
C LYS A 122 13.58 28.10 9.97
N ASN A 123 12.89 27.32 10.81
CA ASN A 123 12.79 27.63 12.24
C ASN A 123 14.16 27.69 12.92
N ALA A 124 15.07 26.77 12.57
CA ALA A 124 16.42 26.76 13.11
C ALA A 124 17.20 28.03 12.72
N ASN A 125 17.04 28.52 11.49
CA ASN A 125 17.66 29.76 11.04
C ASN A 125 17.05 31.00 11.71
N ASP A 126 15.73 31.07 11.85
CA ASP A 126 15.04 32.16 12.54
C ASP A 126 15.53 32.27 14.00
N VAL A 127 15.70 31.13 14.70
CA VAL A 127 16.24 31.11 16.07
C VAL A 127 17.70 31.55 16.12
N LYS A 128 18.54 31.12 15.17
CA LYS A 128 19.95 31.58 15.10
C LYS A 128 20.03 33.10 14.95
N ASP A 129 19.16 33.70 14.16
CA ASP A 129 19.16 35.14 13.95
C ASP A 129 18.63 35.90 15.18
N ILE A 130 17.65 35.34 15.90
CA ILE A 130 17.25 35.84 17.22
C ILE A 130 18.43 35.81 18.20
N ILE A 131 19.16 34.70 18.28
CA ILE A 131 20.32 34.56 19.18
C ILE A 131 21.41 35.57 18.83
N LYS A 132 21.75 35.73 17.54
CA LYS A 132 22.72 36.74 17.10
C LYS A 132 22.31 38.15 17.53
N ARG A 133 21.03 38.51 17.37
CA ARG A 133 20.51 39.81 17.79
C ARG A 133 20.63 40.00 19.30
N LEU A 134 20.35 38.97 20.10
CA LEU A 134 20.45 39.04 21.56
C LEU A 134 21.90 39.12 22.07
N ASN A 135 22.86 38.56 21.34
CA ASN A 135 24.27 38.56 21.71
C ASN A 135 25.08 39.74 21.14
N ASN A 136 24.52 40.50 20.19
CA ASN A 136 25.11 41.73 19.64
C ASN A 136 24.61 43.01 20.38
N THR A 137 24.15 42.84 21.62
CA THR A 137 23.91 43.89 22.62
C THR A 137 24.92 43.72 23.75
#